data_AF-A0A357LZQ6-F1
#
_entry.id   AF-A0A357LZQ6-F1
#
_cell.length_a   1.000
_cell.length_b   1.000
_cell.length_c   1.000
_cell.angle_alpha   90.00
_cell.angle_beta   90.00
_cell.angle_gamma   90.00
#
_symmetry.space_group_name_H-M   'P 1'
#
loop_
_entity.id
_entity.type
_entity.pdbx_description
1 polymer ?
#
loop_
_entity_poly.entity_id
_entity_poly.type
_entity_poly.pdbx_seq_one_letter_code
_entity_poly.pdbx_strand_id
1 'polypeptide(L)'
;MQTQVLTRPTGEQWQSVLRFRQLPILAETRQTLRQTLKSPALTFSSLTPIIEQDPALCWHLLQLAAEQNPDCREQLHSAAGCLSLIGLQSFVSLVKHLKVVPSQPETDNERAYRHAIYTAHLAGNLAALWARPQSGNAAAVKWAAMLAHSVLWPWLMTESSARNWLHRLSQGDDIVSASRTIFNGSEATWLNLARRHHLPDMACQLFQPEHHPDASGWRYLMKHNPFWDGADRRLMHQCRSPQMLVASSAAMAWHLHVAPESRRSQRWLRLSSNILDRRPEDLMQQCRQVQLQEAR
;
A
#
# COMPACT_ATOMS: atom_id res chain seq x y z
N MET A 1 -4.18 32.15 -8.36
CA MET A 1 -4.49 30.69 -8.35
C MET A 1 -5.96 30.54 -8.05
N GLN A 2 -6.76 30.08 -9.01
CA GLN A 2 -8.17 29.79 -8.76
C GLN A 2 -8.27 28.61 -7.80
N THR A 3 -8.88 28.84 -6.64
CA THR A 3 -9.27 27.80 -5.69
C THR A 3 -10.28 26.91 -6.39
N GLN A 4 -9.84 25.80 -6.99
CA GLN A 4 -10.76 24.77 -7.45
C GLN A 4 -11.55 24.32 -6.23
N VAL A 5 -12.83 24.69 -6.21
CA VAL A 5 -13.78 24.20 -5.22
C VAL A 5 -13.73 22.67 -5.32
N LEU A 6 -13.33 22.01 -4.23
CA LEU A 6 -13.35 20.55 -4.14
C LEU A 6 -14.81 20.09 -4.16
N THR A 7 -15.35 19.90 -5.35
CA THR A 7 -16.67 19.33 -5.57
C THR A 7 -16.64 17.86 -5.17
N ARG A 8 -17.59 17.45 -4.34
CA ARG A 8 -17.73 16.05 -3.93
C ARG A 8 -17.94 15.18 -5.17
N PRO A 9 -17.28 14.01 -5.29
CA PRO A 9 -17.49 13.15 -6.42
C PRO A 9 -18.97 12.74 -6.58
N THR A 10 -19.46 12.82 -7.81
CA THR A 10 -20.81 12.46 -8.22
C THR A 10 -21.01 10.94 -8.19
N GLY A 11 -22.26 10.49 -8.25
CA GLY A 11 -22.58 9.05 -8.36
C GLY A 11 -21.98 8.39 -9.60
N GLU A 12 -21.80 9.14 -10.69
CA GLU A 12 -21.18 8.65 -11.93
C GLU A 12 -19.67 8.40 -11.76
N GLN A 13 -18.97 9.29 -11.05
CA GLN A 13 -17.55 9.14 -10.74
C GLN A 13 -17.31 7.89 -9.87
N TRP A 14 -18.20 7.66 -8.90
CA TRP A 14 -18.19 6.42 -8.12
C TRP A 14 -18.44 5.17 -8.99
N GLN A 15 -19.39 5.21 -9.93
CA GLN A 15 -19.62 4.08 -10.83
C GLN A 15 -18.40 3.80 -11.72
N SER A 16 -17.70 4.84 -12.19
CA SER A 16 -16.47 4.70 -12.98
C SER A 16 -15.40 3.92 -12.20
N VAL A 17 -15.15 4.33 -10.96
CA VAL A 17 -14.22 3.66 -10.04
C VAL A 17 -14.65 2.22 -9.74
N LEU A 18 -15.94 1.99 -9.45
CA LEU A 18 -16.48 0.67 -9.17
C LEU A 18 -16.43 -0.29 -10.38
N ARG A 19 -16.40 0.26 -11.61
CA ARG A 19 -16.22 -0.48 -12.86
C ARG A 19 -14.75 -0.64 -13.24
N PHE A 20 -13.84 0.05 -12.57
CA PHE A 20 -12.43 -0.08 -12.83
C PHE A 20 -11.96 -1.50 -12.44
N ARG A 21 -11.37 -2.21 -13.41
CA ARG A 21 -10.94 -3.61 -13.25
C ARG A 21 -9.45 -3.81 -13.48
N GLN A 22 -8.80 -2.86 -14.14
CA GLN A 22 -7.42 -3.03 -14.61
C GLN A 22 -6.53 -1.86 -14.20
N LEU A 23 -5.86 -2.02 -13.05
CA LEU A 23 -4.75 -1.15 -12.66
C LEU A 23 -3.61 -1.26 -13.70
N PRO A 24 -3.17 -0.16 -14.33
CA PRO A 24 -2.03 -0.19 -15.22
C PRO A 24 -0.76 -0.59 -14.46
N ILE A 25 0.00 -1.54 -15.00
CA ILE A 25 1.33 -1.88 -14.46
C ILE A 25 2.37 -0.89 -14.99
N LEU A 26 3.54 -0.82 -14.36
CA LEU A 26 4.61 0.05 -14.83
C LEU A 26 5.22 -0.48 -16.13
N ALA A 27 5.63 0.43 -17.02
CA ALA A 27 6.20 0.07 -18.32
C ALA A 27 7.50 -0.73 -18.18
N GLU A 28 8.32 -0.34 -17.21
CA GLU A 28 9.59 -1.01 -16.90
C GLU A 28 9.34 -2.45 -16.44
N THR A 29 8.36 -2.68 -15.56
CA THR A 29 7.93 -4.03 -15.15
C THR A 29 7.58 -4.89 -16.36
N ARG A 30 6.76 -4.39 -17.28
CA ARG A 30 6.39 -5.13 -18.50
C ARG A 30 7.62 -5.44 -19.36
N GLN A 31 8.51 -4.48 -19.53
CA GLN A 31 9.72 -4.66 -20.34
C GLN A 31 10.62 -5.74 -19.75
N THR A 32 10.89 -5.67 -18.44
CA THR A 32 11.72 -6.64 -17.72
C THR A 32 11.08 -8.02 -17.77
N LEU A 33 9.77 -8.15 -17.54
CA LEU A 33 9.06 -9.43 -17.67
C LEU A 33 9.15 -10.01 -19.08
N ARG A 34 8.98 -9.18 -20.12
CA ARG A 34 9.11 -9.63 -21.52
C ARG A 34 10.49 -10.15 -21.85
N GLN A 35 11.54 -9.62 -21.23
CA GLN A 35 12.91 -10.10 -21.39
C GLN A 35 13.12 -11.41 -20.62
N THR A 36 12.75 -11.44 -19.34
CA THR A 36 12.91 -12.61 -18.46
C THR A 36 12.12 -13.82 -18.96
N LEU A 37 10.88 -13.62 -19.44
CA LEU A 37 10.03 -14.69 -19.96
C LEU A 37 10.55 -15.34 -21.25
N LYS A 38 11.51 -14.72 -21.95
CA LYS A 38 12.19 -15.32 -23.10
C LYS A 38 13.40 -16.18 -22.71
N SER A 39 13.84 -16.11 -21.46
CA SER A 39 15.00 -16.85 -21.00
C SER A 39 14.70 -18.35 -20.88
N PRO A 40 15.57 -19.22 -21.40
CA PRO A 40 15.41 -20.68 -21.23
C PRO A 40 15.63 -21.13 -19.78
N ALA A 41 16.25 -20.31 -18.93
CA ALA A 41 16.50 -20.58 -17.51
C ALA A 41 15.42 -19.98 -16.58
N LEU A 42 14.19 -19.81 -17.08
CA LEU A 42 13.10 -19.20 -16.34
C LEU A 42 12.67 -20.06 -15.15
N THR A 43 12.55 -19.45 -13.97
CA THR A 43 12.03 -20.08 -12.75
C THR A 43 11.01 -19.15 -12.11
N PHE A 44 10.14 -19.66 -11.24
CA PHE A 44 9.26 -18.79 -10.45
C PHE A 44 10.06 -17.86 -9.52
N SER A 45 11.18 -18.35 -8.98
CA SER A 45 12.06 -17.54 -8.14
C SER A 45 12.68 -16.34 -8.88
N SER A 46 12.94 -16.44 -10.19
CA SER A 46 13.46 -15.32 -10.97
C SER A 46 12.39 -14.29 -11.35
N LEU A 47 11.11 -14.67 -11.37
CA LEU A 47 9.99 -13.76 -11.63
C LEU A 47 9.54 -13.00 -10.39
N THR A 48 9.58 -13.63 -9.20
CA THR A 48 9.15 -13.03 -7.93
C THR A 48 9.68 -11.61 -7.69
N PRO A 49 11.00 -11.32 -7.76
CA PRO A 49 11.49 -9.97 -7.49
C PRO A 49 10.98 -8.94 -8.49
N ILE A 50 10.76 -9.32 -9.76
CA ILE A 50 10.22 -8.41 -10.80
C ILE A 50 8.74 -8.13 -10.53
N ILE A 51 7.98 -9.17 -10.15
CA ILE A 51 6.56 -9.02 -9.85
C ILE A 51 6.34 -8.16 -8.62
N GLU A 52 7.10 -8.44 -7.55
CA GLU A 52 6.90 -7.75 -6.26
C GLU A 52 7.34 -6.29 -6.26
N GLN A 53 8.12 -5.86 -7.25
CA GLN A 53 8.44 -4.45 -7.50
C GLN A 53 7.25 -3.63 -8.01
N ASP A 54 6.20 -4.29 -8.52
CA ASP A 54 5.02 -3.64 -9.07
C ASP A 54 3.75 -4.00 -8.28
N PRO A 55 3.35 -3.16 -7.32
CA PRO A 55 2.12 -3.34 -6.56
C PRO A 55 0.85 -3.53 -7.40
N ALA A 56 0.76 -2.91 -8.59
CA ALA A 56 -0.40 -3.12 -9.47
C ALA A 56 -0.39 -4.54 -10.04
N LEU A 57 0.79 -5.07 -10.38
CA LEU A 57 0.91 -6.46 -10.82
C LEU A 57 0.63 -7.46 -9.68
N CYS A 58 1.12 -7.19 -8.47
CA CYS A 58 0.78 -7.98 -7.28
C CYS A 58 -0.73 -8.01 -7.03
N TRP A 59 -1.40 -6.87 -7.19
CA TRP A 59 -2.86 -6.76 -7.05
C TRP A 59 -3.63 -7.63 -8.06
N HIS A 60 -3.18 -7.65 -9.32
CA HIS A 60 -3.77 -8.51 -10.36
C HIS A 60 -3.52 -9.99 -10.10
N LEU A 61 -2.28 -10.31 -9.72
CA LEU A 61 -1.86 -11.67 -9.43
C LEU A 61 -2.64 -12.26 -8.25
N LEU A 62 -2.83 -11.46 -7.19
CA LEU A 62 -3.63 -11.82 -6.03
C LEU A 62 -5.08 -12.13 -6.40
N GLN A 63 -5.73 -11.26 -7.19
CA GLN A 63 -7.12 -11.49 -7.61
C GLN A 63 -7.25 -12.75 -8.44
N LEU A 64 -6.40 -12.93 -9.44
CA LEU A 64 -6.46 -14.12 -10.29
C LEU A 64 -6.27 -15.40 -9.47
N ALA A 65 -5.32 -15.40 -8.53
CA ALA A 65 -5.10 -16.54 -7.66
C ALA A 65 -6.29 -16.80 -6.71
N ALA A 66 -6.87 -15.76 -6.12
CA ALA A 66 -8.01 -15.85 -5.20
C ALA A 66 -9.33 -16.23 -5.89
N GLU A 67 -9.50 -15.88 -7.16
CA GLU A 67 -10.65 -16.26 -8.00
C GLU A 67 -10.55 -17.73 -8.43
N GLN A 68 -9.35 -18.19 -8.82
CA GLN A 68 -9.13 -19.58 -9.22
C GLN A 68 -9.06 -20.54 -8.02
N ASN A 69 -8.62 -20.07 -6.85
CA ASN A 69 -8.41 -20.89 -5.66
C ASN A 69 -8.99 -20.21 -4.40
N PRO A 70 -10.33 -20.14 -4.25
CA PRO A 70 -10.97 -19.45 -3.13
C PRO A 70 -10.57 -19.98 -1.74
N ASP A 71 -10.30 -21.28 -1.64
CA ASP A 71 -9.94 -21.95 -0.38
C ASP A 71 -8.50 -21.65 0.08
N CYS A 72 -7.66 -21.09 -0.79
CA CYS A 72 -6.25 -20.82 -0.51
C CYS A 72 -5.96 -19.34 -0.19
N ARG A 73 -6.99 -18.51 -0.01
CA ARG A 73 -6.85 -17.04 0.17
C ARG A 73 -5.90 -16.65 1.30
N GLU A 74 -5.97 -17.36 2.42
CA GLU A 74 -5.11 -17.13 3.59
C GLU A 74 -3.63 -17.48 3.34
N GLN A 75 -3.27 -18.04 2.18
CA GLN A 75 -1.90 -18.41 1.83
C GLN A 75 -1.32 -17.48 0.73
N LEU A 76 -2.14 -16.56 0.19
CA LEU A 76 -1.76 -15.66 -0.91
C LEU A 76 -0.98 -14.45 -0.40
N HIS A 77 0.30 -14.67 -0.11
CA HIS A 77 1.17 -13.67 0.54
C HIS A 77 2.49 -13.41 -0.21
N SER A 78 2.68 -14.02 -1.39
CA SER A 78 3.88 -13.85 -2.19
C SER A 78 3.60 -14.07 -3.67
N ALA A 79 4.45 -13.51 -4.53
CA ALA A 79 4.32 -13.73 -5.96
C ALA A 79 4.55 -15.21 -6.32
N ALA A 80 5.55 -15.85 -5.69
CA ALA A 80 5.82 -17.27 -5.86
C ALA A 80 4.60 -18.14 -5.49
N GLY A 81 3.96 -17.87 -4.35
CA GLY A 81 2.77 -18.62 -3.92
C GLY A 81 1.62 -18.47 -4.92
N CYS A 82 1.35 -17.24 -5.38
CA CYS A 82 0.30 -17.01 -6.36
C CYS A 82 0.61 -17.68 -7.71
N LEU A 83 1.84 -17.55 -8.21
CA LEU A 83 2.30 -18.20 -9.44
C LEU A 83 2.17 -19.72 -9.38
N SER A 84 2.44 -20.31 -8.21
CA SER A 84 2.33 -21.76 -8.00
C SER A 84 0.89 -22.26 -8.17
N LEU A 85 -0.10 -21.42 -7.86
CA LEU A 85 -1.51 -21.74 -7.96
C LEU A 85 -2.08 -21.49 -9.37
N ILE A 86 -1.70 -20.39 -10.02
CA ILE A 86 -2.26 -20.02 -11.33
C ILE A 86 -1.48 -20.61 -12.51
N GLY A 87 -0.22 -20.97 -12.29
CA GLY A 87 0.70 -21.44 -13.32
C GLY A 87 1.25 -20.34 -14.25
N LEU A 88 2.35 -20.66 -14.92
CA LEU A 88 3.06 -19.70 -15.78
C LEU A 88 2.23 -19.23 -16.98
N GLN A 89 1.45 -20.12 -17.58
CA GLN A 89 0.65 -19.81 -18.77
C GLN A 89 -0.41 -18.75 -18.47
N SER A 90 -1.16 -18.92 -17.36
CA SER A 90 -2.14 -17.94 -16.90
C SER A 90 -1.48 -16.61 -16.57
N PHE A 91 -0.32 -16.62 -15.91
CA PHE A 91 0.45 -15.42 -15.62
C PHE A 91 0.89 -14.67 -16.89
N VAL A 92 1.42 -15.37 -17.90
CA VAL A 92 1.82 -14.77 -19.18
C VAL A 92 0.61 -14.17 -19.89
N SER A 93 -0.54 -14.86 -19.87
CA SER A 93 -1.78 -14.34 -20.43
C SER A 93 -2.22 -13.06 -19.72
N LEU A 94 -2.20 -13.05 -18.38
CA LEU A 94 -2.51 -11.88 -17.56
C LEU A 94 -1.65 -10.68 -17.98
N VAL A 95 -0.31 -10.82 -17.92
CA VAL A 95 0.63 -9.72 -18.19
C VAL A 95 0.47 -9.12 -19.59
N LYS A 96 0.14 -9.95 -20.60
CA LYS A 96 -0.09 -9.48 -21.98
C LYS A 96 -1.30 -8.55 -22.10
N HIS A 97 -2.36 -8.76 -21.33
CA HIS A 97 -3.61 -8.02 -21.44
C HIS A 97 -3.69 -6.79 -20.52
N LEU A 98 -2.76 -6.65 -19.56
CA LEU A 98 -2.77 -5.49 -18.68
C LEU A 98 -2.51 -4.18 -19.46
N LYS A 99 -2.98 -3.06 -18.91
CA LYS A 99 -2.56 -1.74 -19.37
C LYS A 99 -1.22 -1.37 -18.75
N VAL A 100 -0.56 -0.38 -19.34
CA VAL A 100 0.73 0.12 -18.86
C VAL A 100 0.65 1.61 -18.62
N VAL A 101 1.25 2.07 -17.52
CA VAL A 101 1.57 3.49 -17.35
C VAL A 101 3.01 3.74 -17.84
N PRO A 102 3.22 4.69 -18.76
CA PRO A 102 4.54 4.93 -19.36
C PRO A 102 5.56 5.40 -18.31
N SER A 103 6.85 5.15 -18.58
CA SER A 103 7.95 5.59 -17.71
C SER A 103 8.08 7.12 -17.64
N GLN A 104 7.67 7.80 -18.71
CA GLN A 104 7.53 9.26 -18.78
C GLN A 104 6.03 9.58 -18.92
N PRO A 105 5.35 9.92 -17.83
CA PRO A 105 3.90 10.11 -17.86
C PRO A 105 3.55 11.46 -18.47
N GLU A 106 2.56 11.44 -19.37
CA GLU A 106 2.11 12.64 -20.07
C GLU A 106 1.20 13.47 -19.17
N THR A 107 0.35 12.81 -18.40
CA THR A 107 -0.64 13.45 -17.54
C THR A 107 -0.21 13.51 -16.07
N ASP A 108 -0.70 14.52 -15.33
CA ASP A 108 -0.48 14.61 -13.88
C ASP A 108 -1.08 13.43 -13.11
N ASN A 109 -2.17 12.86 -13.63
CA ASN A 109 -2.83 11.70 -13.04
C ASN A 109 -1.96 10.45 -13.12
N GLU A 110 -1.33 10.20 -14.27
CA GLU A 110 -0.38 9.10 -14.41
C GLU A 110 0.87 9.31 -13.55
N ARG A 111 1.36 10.56 -13.42
CA ARG A 111 2.44 10.89 -12.47
C ARG A 111 2.04 10.56 -11.04
N ALA A 112 0.85 11.01 -10.61
CA ALA A 112 0.32 10.76 -9.28
C ALA A 112 0.11 9.25 -9.01
N TYR A 113 -0.41 8.53 -10.01
CA TYR A 113 -0.58 7.08 -9.94
C TYR A 113 0.76 6.35 -9.81
N ARG A 114 1.77 6.69 -10.61
CA ARG A 114 3.11 6.09 -10.47
C ARG A 114 3.72 6.37 -9.10
N HIS A 115 3.61 7.59 -8.59
CA HIS A 115 4.04 7.90 -7.23
C HIS A 115 3.33 7.03 -6.19
N ALA A 116 2.03 6.78 -6.36
CA ALA A 116 1.28 5.87 -5.50
C ALA A 116 1.82 4.44 -5.55
N ILE A 117 2.14 3.92 -6.74
CA ILE A 117 2.70 2.57 -6.91
C ILE A 117 4.08 2.47 -6.24
N TYR A 118 4.99 3.42 -6.45
CA TYR A 118 6.30 3.39 -5.77
C TYR A 118 6.18 3.52 -4.25
N THR A 119 5.28 4.38 -3.78
CA THR A 119 5.02 4.55 -2.33
C THR A 119 4.46 3.27 -1.72
N ALA A 120 3.60 2.57 -2.44
CA ALA A 120 3.04 1.29 -2.03
C ALA A 120 4.13 0.21 -1.92
N HIS A 121 5.04 0.12 -2.89
CA HIS A 121 6.16 -0.82 -2.82
C HIS A 121 7.08 -0.50 -1.63
N LEU A 122 7.42 0.77 -1.42
CA LEU A 122 8.14 1.25 -0.23
C LEU A 122 7.44 0.83 1.07
N ALA A 123 6.13 0.99 1.18
CA ALA A 123 5.37 0.57 2.35
C ALA A 123 5.51 -0.92 2.64
N GLY A 124 5.42 -1.76 1.61
CA GLY A 124 5.64 -3.21 1.72
C GLY A 124 7.05 -3.54 2.22
N ASN A 125 8.07 -2.91 1.64
CA ASN A 125 9.46 -3.16 2.02
C ASN A 125 9.78 -2.71 3.45
N LEU A 126 9.20 -1.59 3.90
CA LEU A 126 9.28 -1.18 5.31
C LEU A 126 8.59 -2.18 6.24
N ALA A 127 7.39 -2.64 5.89
CA ALA A 127 6.67 -3.64 6.68
C ALA A 127 7.47 -4.93 6.82
N ALA A 128 8.07 -5.43 5.72
CA ALA A 128 8.92 -6.61 5.73
C ALA A 128 10.16 -6.42 6.64
N LEU A 129 10.81 -5.26 6.54
CA LEU A 129 12.01 -4.93 7.31
C LEU A 129 11.73 -4.76 8.81
N TRP A 130 10.54 -4.28 9.15
CA TRP A 130 10.12 -4.05 10.53
C TRP A 130 9.38 -5.22 11.16
N ALA A 131 9.06 -6.25 10.37
CA ALA A 131 8.42 -7.46 10.85
C ALA A 131 9.21 -8.10 12.00
N ARG A 132 8.50 -8.41 13.08
CA ARG A 132 9.02 -9.18 14.21
C ARG A 132 8.44 -10.60 14.13
N PRO A 133 9.03 -11.59 14.84
CA PRO A 133 8.46 -12.93 14.91
C PRO A 133 6.99 -12.96 15.36
N GLN A 134 6.58 -12.01 16.22
CA GLN A 134 5.20 -11.90 16.70
C GLN A 134 4.25 -11.16 15.74
N SER A 135 4.79 -10.47 14.73
CA SER A 135 4.03 -9.70 13.74
C SER A 135 3.54 -10.56 12.56
N GLY A 136 3.71 -11.88 12.63
CA GLY A 136 3.32 -12.81 11.57
C GLY A 136 4.39 -12.98 10.50
N ASN A 137 4.00 -13.60 9.38
CA ASN A 137 4.88 -13.84 8.24
C ASN A 137 5.28 -12.51 7.58
N ALA A 138 6.59 -12.26 7.44
CA ALA A 138 7.14 -11.05 6.82
C ALA A 138 6.59 -10.79 5.40
N ALA A 139 6.37 -11.85 4.61
CA ALA A 139 5.79 -11.72 3.27
C ALA A 139 4.32 -11.28 3.34
N ALA A 140 3.57 -11.78 4.33
CA ALA A 140 2.17 -11.42 4.52
C ALA A 140 2.00 -9.95 4.91
N VAL A 141 2.80 -9.44 5.85
CA VAL A 141 2.77 -8.01 6.21
C VAL A 141 3.31 -7.12 5.08
N LYS A 142 4.28 -7.58 4.29
CA LYS A 142 4.75 -6.90 3.07
C LYS A 142 3.60 -6.67 2.11
N TRP A 143 2.92 -7.75 1.72
CA TRP A 143 1.81 -7.68 0.76
C TRP A 143 0.62 -6.89 1.30
N ALA A 144 0.31 -7.03 2.59
CA ALA A 144 -0.74 -6.25 3.23
C ALA A 144 -0.44 -4.74 3.22
N ALA A 145 0.77 -4.32 3.61
CA ALA A 145 1.15 -2.90 3.60
C ALA A 145 1.26 -2.33 2.19
N MET A 146 1.77 -3.12 1.24
CA MET A 146 1.85 -2.75 -0.16
C MET A 146 0.46 -2.51 -0.78
N LEU A 147 -0.50 -3.38 -0.49
CA LEU A 147 -1.83 -3.32 -1.10
C LEU A 147 -2.88 -2.54 -0.27
N ALA A 148 -2.52 -2.10 0.94
CA ALA A 148 -3.35 -1.40 1.92
C ALA A 148 -4.28 -0.34 1.30
N HIS A 149 -3.72 0.50 0.42
CA HIS A 149 -4.41 1.64 -0.17
C HIS A 149 -4.76 1.43 -1.64
N SER A 150 -4.70 0.19 -2.14
CA SER A 150 -4.94 -0.13 -3.55
C SER A 150 -6.36 0.20 -4.03
N VAL A 151 -7.34 0.21 -3.13
CA VAL A 151 -8.72 0.65 -3.39
C VAL A 151 -8.82 2.13 -3.78
N LEU A 152 -7.79 2.92 -3.50
CA LEU A 152 -7.74 4.35 -3.82
C LEU A 152 -7.09 4.62 -5.19
N TRP A 153 -6.27 3.71 -5.71
CA TRP A 153 -5.52 3.95 -6.94
C TRP A 153 -6.39 4.10 -8.21
N PRO A 154 -7.54 3.42 -8.36
CA PRO A 154 -8.43 3.65 -9.50
C PRO A 154 -8.84 5.12 -9.65
N TRP A 155 -9.05 5.83 -8.54
CA TRP A 155 -9.40 7.26 -8.56
C TRP A 155 -8.34 8.11 -9.25
N LEU A 156 -7.06 7.79 -9.03
CA LEU A 156 -5.94 8.50 -9.67
C LEU A 156 -5.95 8.34 -11.19
N MET A 157 -6.58 7.29 -11.72
CA MET A 157 -6.69 7.04 -13.15
C MET A 157 -7.99 7.55 -13.77
N THR A 158 -9.08 7.63 -12.99
CA THR A 158 -10.40 8.02 -13.50
C THR A 158 -10.73 9.50 -13.32
N GLU A 159 -10.19 10.15 -12.28
CA GLU A 159 -10.58 11.51 -11.90
C GLU A 159 -9.39 12.47 -11.87
N SER A 160 -9.47 13.58 -12.59
CA SER A 160 -8.39 14.60 -12.60
C SER A 160 -8.21 15.30 -11.25
N SER A 161 -9.27 15.39 -10.44
CA SER A 161 -9.21 15.94 -9.09
C SER A 161 -8.54 15.01 -8.09
N ALA A 162 -8.42 13.71 -8.39
CA ALA A 162 -7.82 12.72 -7.49
C ALA A 162 -6.35 13.03 -7.18
N ARG A 163 -5.63 13.70 -8.09
CA ARG A 163 -4.25 14.16 -7.83
C ARG A 163 -4.14 15.09 -6.60
N ASN A 164 -5.22 15.80 -6.26
CA ASN A 164 -5.25 16.67 -5.09
C ASN A 164 -5.12 15.87 -3.79
N TRP A 165 -5.34 14.55 -3.81
CA TRP A 165 -5.07 13.69 -2.67
C TRP A 165 -3.61 13.77 -2.22
N LEU A 166 -2.65 13.64 -3.14
CA LEU A 166 -1.23 13.78 -2.84
C LEU A 166 -0.89 15.19 -2.33
N HIS A 167 -1.54 16.21 -2.89
CA HIS A 167 -1.39 17.58 -2.41
C HIS A 167 -1.87 17.72 -0.95
N ARG A 168 -3.03 17.14 -0.60
CA ARG A 168 -3.53 17.16 0.79
C ARG A 168 -2.59 16.43 1.74
N LEU A 169 -2.04 15.29 1.34
CA LEU A 169 -1.01 14.59 2.11
C LEU A 169 0.24 15.48 2.32
N SER A 170 0.63 16.26 1.31
CA SER A 170 1.78 17.19 1.41
C SER A 170 1.49 18.39 2.32
N GLN A 171 0.23 18.84 2.37
CA GLN A 171 -0.23 19.85 3.32
C GLN A 171 -0.39 19.29 4.75
N GLY A 172 -0.15 17.99 4.93
CA GLY A 172 -0.15 17.35 6.23
C GLY A 172 -1.53 16.85 6.65
N ASP A 173 -2.42 16.50 5.72
CA ASP A 173 -3.62 15.73 6.05
C ASP A 173 -3.30 14.25 6.29
N ASP A 174 -4.17 13.57 7.06
CA ASP A 174 -4.08 12.12 7.23
C ASP A 174 -4.49 11.39 5.96
N ILE A 175 -3.99 10.17 5.73
CA ILE A 175 -4.45 9.33 4.60
C ILE A 175 -5.97 9.19 4.61
N VAL A 176 -6.58 8.82 5.73
CA VAL A 176 -8.03 8.62 5.82
C VAL A 176 -8.77 9.95 5.62
N SER A 177 -8.28 11.03 6.23
CA SER A 177 -8.91 12.35 6.13
C SER A 177 -8.81 12.95 4.73
N ALA A 178 -7.65 12.82 4.08
CA ALA A 178 -7.42 13.24 2.71
C ALA A 178 -8.31 12.44 1.75
N SER A 179 -8.35 11.12 1.90
CA SER A 179 -9.18 10.23 1.08
C SER A 179 -10.67 10.54 1.23
N ARG A 180 -11.16 10.82 2.44
CA ARG A 180 -12.57 11.16 2.67
C ARG A 180 -12.97 12.43 1.91
N THR A 181 -12.11 13.45 1.93
CA THR A 181 -12.42 14.71 1.26
C THR A 181 -12.31 14.63 -0.25
N ILE A 182 -11.32 13.90 -0.79
CA ILE A 182 -11.11 13.83 -2.24
C ILE A 182 -12.05 12.82 -2.89
N PHE A 183 -12.29 11.66 -2.25
CA PHE A 183 -13.04 10.56 -2.83
C PHE A 183 -14.47 10.43 -2.28
N ASN A 184 -14.84 11.17 -1.22
CA ASN A 184 -16.16 11.11 -0.56
C ASN A 184 -16.58 9.68 -0.14
N GLY A 185 -15.61 8.84 0.20
CA GLY A 185 -15.81 7.47 0.67
C GLY A 185 -15.74 7.37 2.19
N SER A 186 -16.51 6.44 2.76
CA SER A 186 -16.34 6.01 4.14
C SER A 186 -15.40 4.81 4.21
N GLU A 187 -14.81 4.57 5.37
CA GLU A 187 -14.00 3.39 5.62
C GLU A 187 -14.78 2.10 5.37
N ALA A 188 -16.09 2.07 5.69
CA ALA A 188 -16.94 0.94 5.36
C ALA A 188 -17.03 0.70 3.84
N THR A 189 -17.06 1.77 3.04
CA THR A 189 -17.07 1.66 1.57
C THR A 189 -15.76 1.10 1.05
N TRP A 190 -14.63 1.61 1.56
CA TRP A 190 -13.31 1.12 1.18
C TRP A 190 -13.05 -0.30 1.66
N LEU A 191 -13.55 -0.68 2.83
CA LEU A 191 -13.51 -2.06 3.34
C LEU A 191 -14.26 -3.02 2.41
N ASN A 192 -15.45 -2.62 1.95
CA ASN A 192 -16.21 -3.43 0.99
C ASN A 192 -15.45 -3.61 -0.33
N LEU A 193 -14.75 -2.57 -0.80
CA LEU A 193 -13.90 -2.67 -1.98
C LEU A 193 -12.68 -3.56 -1.75
N ALA A 194 -12.01 -3.42 -0.60
CA ALA A 194 -10.86 -4.23 -0.24
C ALA A 194 -11.22 -5.73 -0.22
N ARG A 195 -12.36 -6.08 0.40
CA ARG A 195 -12.88 -7.45 0.41
C ARG A 195 -13.26 -7.95 -0.98
N ARG A 196 -13.90 -7.10 -1.80
CA ARG A 196 -14.25 -7.43 -3.18
C ARG A 196 -13.02 -7.74 -4.03
N HIS A 197 -11.91 -7.06 -3.77
CA HIS A 197 -10.63 -7.26 -4.46
C HIS A 197 -9.72 -8.29 -3.79
N HIS A 198 -10.26 -9.09 -2.85
CA HIS A 198 -9.53 -10.15 -2.15
C HIS A 198 -8.23 -9.67 -1.49
N LEU A 199 -8.20 -8.41 -1.01
CA LEU A 199 -7.02 -7.89 -0.33
C LEU A 199 -6.75 -8.65 0.97
N PRO A 200 -5.48 -8.74 1.42
CA PRO A 200 -5.15 -9.43 2.66
C PRO A 200 -5.94 -8.88 3.85
N ASP A 201 -6.30 -9.74 4.81
CA ASP A 201 -7.12 -9.32 5.96
C ASP A 201 -6.48 -8.18 6.76
N MET A 202 -5.16 -8.20 6.91
CA MET A 202 -4.41 -7.11 7.55
C MET A 202 -4.57 -5.77 6.84
N ALA A 203 -4.71 -5.77 5.51
CA ALA A 203 -5.01 -4.57 4.73
C ALA A 203 -6.47 -4.13 4.95
N CYS A 204 -7.41 -5.08 4.99
CA CYS A 204 -8.82 -4.81 5.28
C CYS A 204 -9.01 -4.20 6.69
N GLN A 205 -8.28 -4.69 7.68
CA GLN A 205 -8.34 -4.25 9.08
C GLN A 205 -7.94 -2.78 9.25
N LEU A 206 -7.22 -2.17 8.30
CA LEU A 206 -6.95 -0.73 8.31
C LEU A 206 -8.21 0.12 8.21
N PHE A 207 -9.28 -0.39 7.59
CA PHE A 207 -10.55 0.31 7.44
C PHE A 207 -11.53 0.03 8.60
N GLN A 208 -11.07 -0.65 9.65
CA GLN A 208 -11.88 -1.09 10.78
C GLN A 208 -11.42 -0.38 12.08
N PRO A 209 -12.16 0.62 12.57
CA PRO A 209 -11.78 1.42 13.74
C PRO A 209 -11.41 0.60 14.99
N GLU A 210 -12.01 -0.56 15.17
CA GLU A 210 -11.78 -1.46 16.30
C GLU A 210 -10.36 -2.03 16.38
N HIS A 211 -9.64 -2.07 15.26
CA HIS A 211 -8.25 -2.54 15.19
C HIS A 211 -7.23 -1.42 15.48
N HIS A 212 -7.70 -0.18 15.62
CA HIS A 212 -6.86 0.97 15.88
C HIS A 212 -6.95 1.41 17.36
N PRO A 213 -5.91 2.08 17.88
CA PRO A 213 -6.01 2.86 19.10
C PRO A 213 -7.15 3.87 18.99
N ASP A 214 -7.82 4.13 20.11
CA ASP A 214 -8.75 5.25 20.20
C ASP A 214 -8.01 6.60 20.21
N ALA A 215 -8.76 7.69 20.26
CA ALA A 215 -8.17 9.04 20.26
C ALA A 215 -7.23 9.29 21.45
N SER A 216 -7.44 8.64 22.60
CA SER A 216 -6.53 8.70 23.75
C SER A 216 -5.25 7.90 23.50
N GLY A 217 -5.37 6.68 22.98
CA GLY A 217 -4.24 5.82 22.63
C GLY A 217 -3.33 6.49 21.60
N TRP A 218 -3.88 7.09 20.54
CA TRP A 218 -3.08 7.85 19.59
C TRP A 218 -2.36 9.05 20.22
N ARG A 219 -3.05 9.80 21.11
CA ARG A 219 -2.44 10.93 21.84
C ARG A 219 -1.35 10.48 22.81
N TYR A 220 -1.49 9.29 23.38
CA TYR A 220 -0.48 8.67 24.24
C TYR A 220 0.76 8.29 23.43
N LEU A 221 0.58 7.53 22.34
CA LEU A 221 1.67 7.09 21.46
C LEU A 221 2.43 8.26 20.81
N MET A 222 1.83 9.44 20.72
CA MET A 222 2.50 10.65 20.28
C MET A 222 3.60 11.15 21.22
N LYS A 223 3.57 10.74 22.50
CA LYS A 223 4.45 11.27 23.55
C LYS A 223 5.24 10.19 24.28
N HIS A 224 4.66 8.99 24.40
CA HIS A 224 5.13 7.93 25.28
C HIS A 224 5.36 6.63 24.53
N ASN A 225 6.38 5.88 24.95
CA ASN A 225 6.58 4.51 24.50
C ASN A 225 5.72 3.59 25.40
N PRO A 226 4.73 2.85 24.83
CA PRO A 226 3.81 2.05 25.62
C PRO A 226 4.49 0.88 26.33
N PHE A 227 5.68 0.46 25.90
CA PHE A 227 6.40 -0.67 26.48
C PHE A 227 7.29 -0.30 27.67
N TRP A 228 7.58 1.00 27.87
CA TRP A 228 8.46 1.48 28.94
C TRP A 228 7.66 2.13 30.07
N ASP A 229 6.62 2.88 29.72
CA ASP A 229 5.88 3.74 30.65
C ASP A 229 4.69 3.03 31.35
N GLY A 230 4.60 1.70 31.23
CA GLY A 230 3.54 0.92 31.89
C GLY A 230 2.13 1.20 31.35
N ALA A 231 2.00 1.39 30.03
CA ALA A 231 0.72 1.67 29.38
C ALA A 231 -0.30 0.55 29.58
N ASP A 232 -1.57 0.84 29.25
CA ASP A 232 -2.63 -0.17 29.21
C ASP A 232 -2.19 -1.37 28.35
N ARG A 233 -2.34 -2.58 28.89
CA ARG A 233 -2.06 -3.84 28.21
C ARG A 233 -2.75 -3.91 26.85
N ARG A 234 -3.97 -3.38 26.73
CA ARG A 234 -4.70 -3.34 25.46
C ARG A 234 -3.92 -2.57 24.39
N LEU A 235 -3.40 -1.39 24.71
CA LEU A 235 -2.63 -0.57 23.79
C LEU A 235 -1.32 -1.27 23.41
N MET A 236 -0.63 -1.89 24.37
CA MET A 236 0.59 -2.66 24.10
C MET A 236 0.32 -3.84 23.15
N HIS A 237 -0.78 -4.56 23.34
CA HIS A 237 -1.20 -5.65 22.46
C HIS A 237 -1.53 -5.14 21.05
N GLN A 238 -2.24 -4.02 20.94
CA GLN A 238 -2.51 -3.38 19.65
C GLN A 238 -1.22 -2.94 18.95
N CYS A 239 -0.24 -2.37 19.66
CA CYS A 239 1.04 -1.98 19.07
C CYS A 239 1.87 -3.15 18.54
N ARG A 240 1.75 -4.33 19.15
CA ARG A 240 2.42 -5.57 18.69
C ARG A 240 1.70 -6.28 17.55
N SER A 241 0.49 -5.85 17.22
CA SER A 241 -0.35 -6.51 16.23
C SER A 241 0.21 -6.34 14.80
N PRO A 242 0.11 -7.35 13.93
CA PRO A 242 0.52 -7.25 12.52
C PRO A 242 -0.12 -6.06 11.77
N GLN A 243 -1.37 -5.76 12.11
CA GLN A 243 -2.17 -4.69 11.53
C GLN A 243 -1.58 -3.31 11.83
N MET A 244 -1.11 -3.12 13.06
CA MET A 244 -0.47 -1.88 13.45
C MET A 244 0.87 -1.66 12.75
N LEU A 245 1.62 -2.74 12.50
CA LEU A 245 2.82 -2.70 11.67
C LEU A 245 2.49 -2.29 10.24
N VAL A 246 1.44 -2.87 9.65
CA VAL A 246 0.93 -2.52 8.32
C VAL A 246 0.49 -1.05 8.26
N ALA A 247 -0.23 -0.57 9.28
CA ALA A 247 -0.66 0.83 9.37
C ALA A 247 0.53 1.80 9.46
N SER A 248 1.49 1.50 10.33
CA SER A 248 2.66 2.36 10.59
C SER A 248 3.61 2.42 9.39
N SER A 249 3.89 1.28 8.76
CA SER A 249 4.73 1.21 7.54
C SER A 249 4.10 1.92 6.37
N ALA A 250 2.80 1.73 6.12
CA ALA A 250 2.08 2.45 5.08
C ALA A 250 2.08 3.96 5.36
N ALA A 251 1.67 4.39 6.54
CA ALA A 251 1.64 5.81 6.89
C ALA A 251 3.02 6.46 6.77
N MET A 252 4.07 5.80 7.26
CA MET A 252 5.44 6.30 7.16
C MET A 252 5.89 6.44 5.70
N ALA A 253 5.64 5.42 4.86
CA ALA A 253 6.00 5.47 3.44
C ALA A 253 5.33 6.64 2.72
N TRP A 254 4.02 6.82 2.92
CA TRP A 254 3.26 7.91 2.28
C TRP A 254 3.75 9.29 2.71
N HIS A 255 3.97 9.50 4.01
CA HIS A 255 4.44 10.80 4.48
C HIS A 255 5.90 11.09 4.10
N LEU A 256 6.78 10.08 4.12
CA LEU A 256 8.16 10.23 3.68
C LEU A 256 8.30 10.49 2.19
N HIS A 257 7.50 9.83 1.36
CA HIS A 257 7.57 10.02 -0.09
C HIS A 257 7.06 11.41 -0.46
N VAL A 258 5.95 11.85 0.13
CA VAL A 258 5.29 13.10 -0.24
C VAL A 258 5.98 14.34 0.34
N ALA A 259 6.38 14.31 1.61
CA ALA A 259 6.96 15.47 2.29
C ALA A 259 7.89 15.04 3.45
N PRO A 260 9.11 14.56 3.18
CA PRO A 260 9.95 13.86 4.16
C PRO A 260 10.31 14.72 5.39
N GLU A 261 10.53 16.02 5.20
CA GLU A 261 10.91 16.94 6.27
C GLU A 261 9.71 17.65 6.92
N SER A 262 8.48 17.26 6.58
CA SER A 262 7.30 17.88 7.15
C SER A 262 7.13 17.54 8.63
N ARG A 263 6.46 18.44 9.37
CA ARG A 263 6.05 18.18 10.76
C ARG A 263 5.27 16.86 10.90
N ARG A 264 4.54 16.46 9.86
CA ARG A 264 3.74 15.23 9.87
C ARG A 264 4.58 13.98 9.64
N SER A 265 5.61 14.04 8.81
CA SER A 265 6.58 12.94 8.67
C SER A 265 7.34 12.73 9.98
N GLN A 266 7.76 13.81 10.65
CA GLN A 266 8.36 13.73 11.98
C GLN A 266 7.38 13.16 13.02
N ARG A 267 6.09 13.54 12.93
CA ARG A 267 5.02 13.00 13.77
C ARG A 267 4.89 11.49 13.60
N TRP A 268 4.83 11.00 12.36
CA TRP A 268 4.74 9.58 12.07
C TRP A 268 6.01 8.81 12.37
N LEU A 269 7.19 9.45 12.26
CA LEU A 269 8.44 8.86 12.72
C LEU A 269 8.39 8.57 14.22
N ARG A 270 7.95 9.56 15.03
CA ARG A 270 7.82 9.41 16.47
C ARG A 270 6.75 8.39 16.84
N LEU A 271 5.59 8.40 16.18
CA LEU A 271 4.55 7.39 16.38
C LEU A 271 5.06 5.99 16.07
N SER A 272 5.68 5.80 14.90
CA SER A 272 6.21 4.50 14.48
C SER A 272 7.33 4.04 15.41
N SER A 273 8.17 4.96 15.90
CA SER A 273 9.20 4.69 16.92
C SER A 273 8.60 4.11 18.21
N ASN A 274 7.54 4.72 18.72
CA ASN A 274 6.88 4.24 19.94
C ASN A 274 6.10 2.94 19.70
N ILE A 275 5.42 2.80 18.56
CA ILE A 275 4.68 1.59 18.18
C ILE A 275 5.63 0.40 18.00
N LEU A 276 6.73 0.61 17.29
CA LEU A 276 7.69 -0.41 16.92
C LEU A 276 8.80 -0.56 17.95
N ASP A 277 8.74 0.13 19.09
CA ASP A 277 9.77 0.09 20.15
C ASP A 277 11.20 0.17 19.59
N ARG A 278 11.44 1.18 18.76
CA ARG A 278 12.71 1.44 18.05
C ARG A 278 13.04 2.92 18.12
N ARG A 279 14.31 3.27 18.03
CA ARG A 279 14.73 4.69 18.03
C ARG A 279 14.30 5.38 16.72
N PRO A 280 13.88 6.65 16.77
CA PRO A 280 13.53 7.40 15.57
C PRO A 280 14.64 7.45 14.53
N GLU A 281 15.90 7.56 14.96
CA GLU A 281 17.06 7.66 14.08
C GLU A 281 17.24 6.37 13.26
N ASP A 282 17.12 5.21 13.91
CA ASP A 282 17.24 3.90 13.27
C ASP A 282 16.13 3.70 12.23
N LEU A 283 14.89 4.07 12.57
CA LEU A 283 13.76 3.98 11.65
C LEU A 283 13.94 4.90 10.44
N MET A 284 14.41 6.14 10.65
CA MET A 284 14.67 7.07 9.56
C MET A 284 15.79 6.54 8.64
N GLN A 285 16.88 6.03 9.21
CA GLN A 285 17.97 5.44 8.42
C GLN A 285 17.48 4.25 7.58
N GLN A 286 16.70 3.34 8.17
CA GLN A 286 16.08 2.23 7.47
C GLN A 286 15.17 2.71 6.34
N CYS A 287 14.35 3.74 6.60
CA CYS A 287 13.49 4.33 5.57
C CYS A 287 14.29 4.90 4.40
N ARG A 288 15.35 5.66 4.68
CA ARG A 288 16.22 6.22 3.63
C ARG A 288 16.92 5.13 2.83
N GLN A 289 17.37 4.07 3.49
CA GLN A 289 18.00 2.93 2.82
C GLN A 289 17.04 2.27 1.81
N VAL A 290 15.78 2.03 2.21
CA VAL A 290 14.78 1.45 1.30
C VAL A 290 14.45 2.45 0.18
N GLN A 291 14.26 3.74 0.47
CA GLN A 291 14.03 4.77 -0.57
C GLN A 291 15.16 4.82 -1.61
N LEU A 292 16.42 4.66 -1.20
CA LEU A 292 17.56 4.62 -2.12
C LEU A 292 17.60 3.33 -2.96
N GLN A 293 17.04 2.23 -2.45
CA GLN A 293 16.88 1.01 -3.24
C GLN A 293 15.77 1.14 -4.28
N GLU A 294 14.68 1.85 -3.96
CA GLU A 294 13.59 2.15 -4.89
C GLU A 294 13.99 3.10 -6.03
N ALA A 295 15.01 3.94 -5.82
CA ALA A 295 15.46 4.92 -6.80
C ALA A 295 16.50 4.38 -7.81
N ARG A 296 16.92 3.11 -7.67
CA ARG A 296 17.91 2.45 -8.53
C ARG A 296 17.24 1.58 -9.58
#